data_AF-A0A7C8ZP25-F1
#
_entry.id   AF-A0A7C8ZP25-F1
#
_cell.length_a   1.000
_cell.length_b   1.000
_cell.length_c   1.000
_cell.angle_alpha   90.00
_cell.angle_beta   90.00
_cell.angle_gamma   90.00
#
_symmetry.space_group_name_H-M   'P 1'
#
loop_
_entity.id
_entity.type
_entity.pdbx_description
1 polymer ?
#
loop_
_entity_poly.entity_id
_entity_poly.type
_entity_poly.pdbx_seq_one_letter_code
_entity_poly.pdbx_strand_id
1 'polypeptide(L)'
;PAFFDGQQTFISVFTDAVPTWHCLDHQHFAPCHRHRSSDINIICELPQGSWAWDRPHSSIVSEWALQCGSSLLTGLPTSSFFLGCLLGGFGLATAGDSSLGRKNLL
;
A
#
# COMPACT_ATOMS: atom_id res chain seq x y z
N PRO A 1 13.75 3.29 -20.09
CA PRO A 1 12.33 3.74 -20.02
C PRO A 1 11.44 2.72 -19.28
N ALA A 2 11.21 1.52 -19.83
CA ALA A 2 10.26 0.55 -19.27
C ALA A 2 10.56 0.05 -17.84
N PHE A 3 11.84 -0.07 -17.44
CA PHE A 3 12.20 -0.51 -16.08
C PHE A 3 11.81 0.50 -15.00
N PHE A 4 12.11 1.79 -15.21
CA PHE A 4 11.77 2.85 -14.28
C PHE A 4 10.25 3.06 -14.18
N ASP A 5 9.55 3.05 -15.32
CA ASP A 5 8.09 3.14 -15.36
C ASP A 5 7.42 1.94 -14.65
N GLY A 6 8.02 0.74 -14.77
CA GLY A 6 7.59 -0.47 -14.06
C GLY A 6 7.77 -0.39 -12.54
N GLN A 7 8.89 0.18 -12.07
CA GLN A 7 9.14 0.38 -10.63
C GLN A 7 8.16 1.42 -10.04
N GLN A 8 7.91 2.51 -10.76
CA GLN A 8 7.03 3.58 -10.29
C GLN A 8 5.56 3.13 -10.21
N THR A 9 5.11 2.29 -11.13
CA THR A 9 3.77 1.69 -11.10
C THR A 9 3.64 0.60 -10.03
N PHE A 10 4.67 -0.23 -9.85
CA PHE A 10 4.67 -1.27 -8.81
C PHE A 10 4.43 -0.70 -7.41
N ILE A 11 5.12 0.40 -7.08
CA ILE A 11 5.06 0.96 -5.71
C ILE A 11 3.65 1.44 -5.38
N SER A 12 3.00 2.17 -6.28
CA SER A 12 1.61 2.61 -6.07
C SER A 12 0.63 1.44 -5.97
N VAL A 13 0.84 0.38 -6.74
CA VAL A 13 -0.01 -0.82 -6.63
C VAL A 13 0.22 -1.52 -5.29
N PHE A 14 1.48 -1.70 -4.88
CA PHE A 14 1.82 -2.37 -3.62
C PHE A 14 1.37 -1.59 -2.38
N THR A 15 1.38 -0.26 -2.43
CA THR A 15 0.93 0.57 -1.31
C THR A 15 -0.58 0.53 -1.11
N ASP A 16 -1.36 0.50 -2.20
CA ASP A 16 -2.82 0.59 -2.15
C ASP A 16 -3.54 -0.76 -2.27
N ALA A 17 -2.84 -1.82 -2.70
CA ALA A 17 -3.47 -3.12 -2.94
C ALA A 17 -4.10 -3.70 -1.68
N VAL A 18 -5.34 -4.15 -1.84
CA VAL A 18 -6.08 -4.91 -0.85
C VAL A 18 -5.98 -6.40 -1.24
N PRO A 19 -5.33 -7.25 -0.42
CA PRO A 19 -5.31 -8.68 -0.70
C PRO A 19 -6.67 -9.32 -0.44
N THR A 20 -6.83 -10.53 -0.95
CA THR A 20 -7.97 -11.37 -0.56
C THR A 20 -7.81 -11.86 0.88
N TRP A 21 -8.92 -12.19 1.53
CA TRP A 21 -8.99 -12.57 2.93
C TRP A 21 -10.03 -13.67 3.15
N HIS A 22 -9.89 -14.40 4.25
CA HIS A 22 -10.81 -15.46 4.65
C HIS A 22 -11.09 -15.42 6.15
N CYS A 23 -12.24 -15.98 6.55
CA CYS A 23 -12.55 -16.24 7.94
C CYS A 23 -11.74 -17.42 8.46
N LEU A 24 -11.28 -17.34 9.71
CA LEU A 24 -10.62 -18.44 10.40
C LEU A 24 -11.68 -19.38 10.98
N ASP A 25 -11.52 -20.68 10.75
CA ASP A 25 -12.51 -21.70 11.14
C ASP A 25 -12.36 -22.04 12.63
N HIS A 26 -12.90 -21.19 13.50
CA HIS A 26 -13.13 -21.52 14.90
C HIS A 26 -14.61 -21.40 15.25
N GLN A 27 -15.09 -22.30 16.10
CA GLN A 27 -16.48 -22.37 16.56
C GLN A 27 -17.00 -21.07 17.22
N HIS A 28 -16.10 -20.16 17.63
CA HIS A 28 -16.43 -18.87 18.23
C HIS A 28 -16.56 -17.72 17.20
N PHE A 29 -16.21 -17.94 15.92
CA PHE A 29 -16.19 -16.94 14.85
C PHE A 29 -17.35 -17.06 13.86
N ALA A 30 -18.46 -17.67 14.27
CA ALA A 30 -19.73 -17.67 13.54
C ALA A 30 -20.20 -16.28 13.01
N PRO A 31 -19.90 -15.14 13.67
CA PRO A 31 -20.19 -13.82 13.10
C PRO A 31 -19.48 -13.58 11.76
N CYS A 32 -18.24 -14.05 11.59
CA CYS A 32 -17.46 -13.85 10.37
C CYS A 32 -18.15 -14.48 9.15
N HIS A 33 -18.58 -15.73 9.28
CA HIS A 33 -19.31 -16.44 8.22
C HIS A 33 -20.73 -15.91 7.97
N ARG A 34 -21.27 -15.10 8.89
CA ARG A 34 -22.60 -14.49 8.75
C ARG A 34 -22.58 -13.30 7.78
N HIS A 35 -21.44 -12.63 7.62
CA HIS A 35 -21.26 -11.58 6.64
C HIS A 35 -20.89 -12.20 5.28
N ARG A 36 -21.87 -12.33 4.40
CA ARG A 36 -21.74 -12.92 3.05
C ARG A 36 -21.39 -11.88 1.97
N SER A 37 -20.77 -10.77 2.33
CA SER A 37 -20.31 -9.79 1.34
C SER A 37 -18.79 -9.75 1.33
N SER A 38 -18.23 -9.63 0.13
CA SER A 38 -16.80 -9.52 -0.12
C SER A 38 -16.28 -8.09 0.16
N ASP A 39 -17.11 -7.19 0.67
CA ASP A 39 -16.72 -5.81 0.98
C ASP A 39 -15.65 -5.75 2.06
N ILE A 40 -14.56 -5.04 1.79
CA ILE A 40 -13.49 -4.82 2.76
C ILE A 40 -13.95 -4.11 4.04
N ASN A 41 -15.00 -3.29 3.96
CA ASN A 41 -15.52 -2.56 5.12
C ASN A 41 -16.03 -3.50 6.22
N ILE A 42 -16.46 -4.71 5.85
CA ILE A 42 -16.93 -5.73 6.80
C ILE A 42 -15.79 -6.17 7.71
N ILE A 43 -14.56 -6.22 7.19
CA ILE A 43 -13.38 -6.60 7.96
C ILE A 43 -13.22 -5.75 9.23
N CYS A 44 -13.66 -4.49 9.18
CA CYS A 44 -13.57 -3.54 10.29
C CYS A 44 -14.60 -3.79 11.38
N GLU A 45 -15.68 -4.52 11.09
CA GLU A 45 -16.71 -4.91 12.04
C GLU A 45 -16.45 -6.30 12.63
N LEU A 46 -15.51 -7.05 12.06
CA LEU A 46 -15.18 -8.40 12.50
C LEU A 46 -14.37 -8.39 13.81
N PRO A 47 -14.61 -9.35 14.72
CA PRO A 47 -13.77 -9.56 15.89
C PRO A 47 -12.30 -9.78 15.49
N GLN A 48 -11.37 -9.26 16.31
CA GLN A 48 -9.96 -9.52 16.10
C GLN A 48 -9.67 -11.03 16.14
N GLY A 49 -8.89 -11.51 15.16
CA GLY A 49 -8.54 -12.92 15.04
C GLY A 49 -9.63 -13.82 14.46
N SER A 50 -10.76 -13.28 13.99
CA SER A 50 -11.79 -14.09 13.30
C SER A 50 -11.53 -14.27 11.81
N TRP A 51 -10.55 -13.56 11.25
CA TRP A 51 -10.22 -13.54 9.83
C TRP A 51 -8.71 -13.33 9.64
N ALA A 52 -8.21 -13.67 8.45
CA ALA A 52 -6.83 -13.46 8.06
C ALA A 52 -6.70 -13.12 6.57
N TRP A 53 -5.63 -12.41 6.21
CA TRP A 53 -5.24 -12.23 4.81
C TRP A 53 -4.78 -13.55 4.19
N ASP A 54 -5.16 -13.82 2.94
CA ASP A 54 -4.65 -14.98 2.20
C ASP A 54 -3.15 -14.84 1.90
N ARG A 55 -2.72 -13.60 1.68
CA ARG A 55 -1.33 -13.23 1.44
C ARG A 55 -0.93 -12.14 2.43
N PRO A 56 -0.50 -12.51 3.65
CA PRO A 56 0.07 -11.52 4.55
C PRO A 56 1.33 -10.94 3.91
N HIS A 57 1.59 -9.65 4.11
CA HIS A 57 2.76 -8.93 3.58
C HIS A 57 2.80 -8.70 2.06
N SER A 58 1.68 -8.88 1.35
CA SER A 58 1.65 -8.58 -0.09
C SER A 58 1.37 -7.12 -0.43
N SER A 59 1.08 -6.29 0.57
CA SER A 59 0.85 -4.85 0.42
C SER A 59 1.05 -4.10 1.72
N ILE A 60 1.27 -2.79 1.64
CA ILE A 60 1.35 -1.90 2.82
C ILE A 60 0.04 -1.95 3.63
N VAL A 61 -1.11 -2.10 2.96
CA VAL A 61 -2.40 -2.26 3.64
C VAL A 61 -2.38 -3.47 4.58
N SER A 62 -1.94 -4.62 4.08
CA SER A 62 -1.92 -5.87 4.84
C SER A 62 -0.86 -5.91 5.94
N GLU A 63 0.26 -5.22 5.75
CA GLU A 63 1.33 -5.13 6.75
C GLU A 63 1.00 -4.20 7.91
N TRP A 64 0.40 -3.05 7.62
CA TRP A 64 0.20 -1.99 8.61
C TRP A 64 -1.24 -1.88 9.11
N ALA A 65 -2.07 -2.86 8.79
CA ALA A 65 -3.49 -2.92 9.16
C ALA A 65 -4.29 -1.68 8.75
N LEU A 66 -4.03 -1.14 7.54
CA LEU A 66 -4.64 0.10 7.06
C LEU A 66 -6.05 -0.10 6.48
N GLN A 67 -6.57 -1.32 6.40
CA GLN A 67 -7.88 -1.62 5.79
C GLN A 67 -9.06 -0.86 6.41
N CYS A 68 -8.91 -0.43 7.67
CA CYS A 68 -9.93 0.32 8.42
C CYS A 68 -9.50 1.77 8.70
N GLY A 69 -8.38 2.21 8.12
CA GLY A 69 -7.90 3.58 8.24
C GLY A 69 -8.80 4.56 7.48
N SER A 70 -8.75 5.83 7.88
CA SER A 70 -9.36 6.89 7.07
C SER A 70 -8.68 6.98 5.70
N SER A 71 -9.37 7.52 4.70
CA SER A 71 -8.81 7.73 3.36
C SER A 71 -7.52 8.55 3.37
N LEU A 72 -7.33 9.41 4.38
CA LEU A 72 -6.09 10.15 4.57
C LEU A 72 -4.95 9.19 4.93
N LEU A 73 -5.12 8.34 5.95
CA LEU A 73 -4.09 7.39 6.38
C LEU A 73 -3.76 6.36 5.30
N THR A 74 -4.77 5.85 4.61
CA THR A 74 -4.58 4.84 3.56
C THR A 74 -3.85 5.41 2.33
N GLY A 75 -4.04 6.70 2.02
CA GLY A 75 -3.35 7.37 0.92
C GLY A 75 -1.93 7.87 1.24
N LEU A 76 -1.52 7.87 2.52
CA LEU A 76 -0.19 8.36 2.93
C LEU A 76 0.97 7.58 2.30
N PRO A 77 0.98 6.23 2.25
CA PRO A 77 2.12 5.48 1.71
C PRO A 77 2.41 5.87 0.25
N THR A 78 1.40 5.84 -0.62
CA THR A 78 1.50 6.23 -2.03
C THR A 78 1.92 7.70 -2.17
N SER A 79 1.30 8.59 -1.39
CA SER A 79 1.59 10.03 -1.45
C SER A 79 3.01 10.37 -1.00
N SER A 80 3.49 9.72 0.07
CA SER A 80 4.83 9.92 0.60
C SER A 80 5.92 9.50 -0.39
N PHE A 81 5.68 8.40 -1.12
CA PHE A 81 6.56 7.96 -2.19
C PHE A 81 6.66 9.01 -3.31
N PHE A 82 5.52 9.47 -3.84
CA PHE A 82 5.53 10.49 -4.90
C PHE A 82 6.11 11.82 -4.46
N LEU A 83 5.84 12.25 -3.22
CA LEU A 83 6.45 13.45 -2.65
C LEU A 83 7.98 13.29 -2.56
N GLY A 84 8.47 12.12 -2.13
CA GLY A 84 9.89 11.80 -2.13
C GLY A 84 10.52 11.86 -3.53
N CYS A 85 9.83 11.30 -4.54
CA CYS A 85 10.28 11.40 -5.94
C CYS A 85 10.33 12.84 -6.44
N LEU A 86 9.35 13.68 -6.10
CA LEU A 86 9.33 15.09 -6.48
C LEU A 86 10.50 15.86 -5.86
N LEU A 87 10.69 15.73 -4.55
CA LEU A 87 11.78 16.40 -3.85
C LEU A 87 13.16 15.90 -4.31
N GLY A 88 13.30 14.58 -4.48
CA GLY A 88 14.54 13.97 -4.97
C GLY A 88 14.87 14.39 -6.41
N GLY A 89 13.88 14.36 -7.30
CA GLY A 89 14.03 14.81 -8.68
C GLY A 89 14.41 16.30 -8.77
N PHE A 90 13.76 17.14 -7.97
CA PHE A 90 14.10 18.56 -7.88
C PHE A 90 15.54 18.77 -7.37
N GLY A 91 15.92 18.06 -6.30
CA GLY A 91 17.28 18.12 -5.76
C GLY A 91 18.35 17.69 -6.76
N LEU A 92 18.14 16.58 -7.46
CA LEU A 92 19.08 16.07 -8.46
C LEU A 92 19.16 16.99 -9.68
N ALA A 93 18.03 17.55 -10.13
CA ALA A 93 18.00 18.50 -11.24
C ALA A 93 18.79 19.78 -10.91
N THR A 94 18.53 20.38 -9.74
CA THR A 94 19.24 21.59 -9.30
C THR A 94 20.74 21.37 -9.14
N ALA A 95 21.14 20.22 -8.57
CA ALA A 95 22.54 19.85 -8.45
C ALA A 95 23.20 19.63 -9.83
N GLY A 96 22.47 19.05 -10.78
CA GLY A 96 22.93 18.82 -12.15
C GLY A 96 23.08 20.08 -12.99
N ASP A 97 22.20 21.04 -12.82
CA ASP A 97 22.27 22.31 -13.53
C ASP A 97 23.33 23.25 -12.93
N SER A 98 23.67 23.10 -11.64
CA SER A 98 24.59 24.01 -10.94
C SER A 98 26.03 23.50 -10.85
N SER A 99 26.27 22.37 -10.16
CA SER A 99 27.60 22.01 -9.66
C SER A 99 28.15 20.70 -10.24
N LEU A 100 27.29 19.69 -10.41
CA LEU A 100 27.72 18.37 -10.89
C LEU A 100 27.77 18.32 -12.42
N GLY A 101 26.95 19.12 -13.10
CA GLY A 101 26.80 19.08 -14.54
C GLY A 101 25.97 17.87 -14.98
N ARG A 102 24.97 18.10 -15.85
CA ARG A 102 24.01 17.09 -16.31
C ARG A 102 24.63 15.78 -16.83
N LYS A 103 25.82 15.86 -17.44
CA LYS A 103 26.56 14.70 -17.99
C LYS A 103 27.12 13.75 -16.93
N ASN A 104 27.26 14.20 -15.68
CA ASN A 104 27.81 13.39 -14.59
C ASN A 104 26.71 12.78 -13.69
N LEU A 105 25.43 13.01 -13.99
CA LEU A 105 24.26 12.54 -13.24
C LEU A 105 23.54 11.34 -13.90
N LEU A 106 24.07 10.85 -15.02
CA LEU A 106 23.53 9.72 -15.80
C LEU A 106 24.36 8.46 -15.58
#